data_AF-A0AAD0V9P1-F1
#
_entry.id   AF-A0AAD0V9P1-F1
#
_cell.length_a   1.000
_cell.length_b   1.000
_cell.length_c   1.000
_cell.angle_alpha   90.00
_cell.angle_beta   90.00
_cell.angle_gamma   90.00
#
_symmetry.space_group_name_H-M   'P 1'
#
loop_
_entity.id
_entity.type
_entity.pdbx_description
1 polymer ?
#
loop_
_entity_poly.entity_id
_entity_poly.type
_entity_poly.pdbx_seq_one_letter_code
_entity_poly.pdbx_strand_id
1 'polypeptide(L)'
;MTQIKSVIMLMLQPDMSEVESGRVEPYRIAIPELKFGDLKSFFDQEINAGCKIELKVANDYLDLASLEATKMSGGNIQALLQYCATAVSVSPPKKGQAKVLDVAKAWADGPLLEDRRHAAPPRVIFLEASASSIVNMGIWIDTIQKAVGSFQNQSGMRPSMKKGLEAFFGVPFLPYGMISHQPAVSSEQIKRALRGTLLG
;
A
#
# COMPACT_ATOMS: atom_id res chain seq x y z
N MET A 1 -4.31 23.45 -10.75
CA MET A 1 -5.26 22.33 -10.93
C MET A 1 -5.22 21.48 -9.67
N THR A 2 -6.37 21.19 -9.08
CA THR A 2 -6.47 20.32 -7.90
C THR A 2 -6.27 18.87 -8.33
N GLN A 3 -5.26 18.18 -7.79
CA GLN A 3 -5.07 16.75 -8.05
C GLN A 3 -6.01 15.92 -7.18
N ILE A 4 -6.57 14.86 -7.75
CA ILE A 4 -7.30 13.83 -7.00
C ILE A 4 -6.28 12.89 -6.38
N LYS A 5 -6.35 12.68 -5.07
CA LYS A 5 -5.49 11.74 -4.36
C LYS A 5 -6.29 10.56 -3.82
N SER A 6 -5.68 9.37 -3.84
CA SER A 6 -6.22 8.18 -3.19
C SER A 6 -5.09 7.39 -2.53
N VAL A 7 -5.37 6.86 -1.34
CA VAL A 7 -4.50 5.89 -0.69
C VAL A 7 -5.06 4.50 -0.91
N ILE A 8 -4.21 3.60 -1.40
CA ILE A 8 -4.54 2.22 -1.72
C ILE A 8 -3.75 1.31 -0.79
N MET A 9 -4.46 0.35 -0.20
CA MET A 9 -3.89 -0.67 0.68
C MET A 9 -3.88 -2.02 -0.03
N LEU A 10 -2.69 -2.56 -0.24
CA LEU A 10 -2.46 -3.87 -0.82
C LEU A 10 -2.15 -4.87 0.30
N MET A 11 -3.02 -5.87 0.54
CA MET A 11 -2.85 -6.83 1.66
C MET A 11 -2.03 -8.04 1.24
N LEU A 12 -0.74 -8.14 1.55
CA LEU A 12 0.03 -9.33 1.22
C LEU A 12 -0.29 -10.48 2.17
N GLN A 13 -0.21 -11.71 1.66
CA GLN A 13 -0.23 -12.91 2.49
C GLN A 13 1.07 -13.71 2.28
N PRO A 14 2.08 -13.55 3.14
CA PRO A 14 3.29 -14.37 3.10
C PRO A 14 2.94 -15.86 3.21
N ASP A 15 3.56 -16.69 2.38
CA ASP A 15 3.38 -18.15 2.45
C ASP A 15 4.29 -18.74 3.53
N MET A 16 3.71 -19.06 4.68
CA MET A 16 4.45 -19.56 5.85
C MET A 16 4.55 -21.09 5.89
N SER A 17 4.06 -21.82 4.87
CA SER A 17 3.98 -23.29 4.90
C SER A 17 5.32 -24.00 5.17
N GLU A 18 6.40 -23.53 4.56
CA GLU A 18 7.75 -24.06 4.77
C GLU A 18 8.32 -23.71 6.16
N VAL A 19 7.93 -22.56 6.71
CA VAL A 19 8.31 -22.15 8.09
C VAL A 19 7.55 -23.00 9.11
N GLU A 20 6.24 -23.16 8.92
CA GLU A 20 5.36 -23.93 9.80
C GLU A 20 5.73 -25.42 9.82
N SER A 21 6.24 -25.95 8.71
CA SER A 21 6.77 -27.31 8.63
C SER A 21 8.20 -27.46 9.19
N GLY A 22 8.84 -26.37 9.61
CA GLY A 22 10.18 -26.37 10.20
C GLY A 22 11.31 -26.61 9.19
N ARG A 23 11.04 -26.48 7.88
CA ARG A 23 12.04 -26.69 6.82
C ARG A 23 12.92 -25.47 6.58
N VAL A 24 12.39 -24.28 6.86
CA VAL A 24 13.11 -23.01 6.76
C VAL A 24 12.93 -22.19 8.03
N GLU A 25 13.92 -21.35 8.32
CA GLU A 25 13.82 -20.37 9.40
C GLU A 25 12.70 -19.36 9.14
N PRO A 26 12.10 -18.77 10.20
CA PRO A 26 11.12 -17.71 10.04
C PRO A 26 11.65 -16.58 9.16
N TYR A 27 10.90 -16.21 8.13
CA TYR A 27 11.30 -15.12 7.25
C TYR A 27 11.54 -13.82 8.04
N ARG A 28 12.62 -13.14 7.68
CA ARG A 28 13.04 -11.86 8.23
C ARG A 28 13.47 -10.97 7.07
N ILE A 29 12.90 -9.77 7.01
CA ILE A 29 13.23 -8.79 5.97
C ILE A 29 14.17 -7.75 6.55
N ALA A 30 15.32 -7.55 5.91
CA ALA A 30 16.27 -6.50 6.24
C ALA A 30 15.74 -5.13 5.80
N ILE A 31 15.14 -4.38 6.74
CA ILE A 31 14.53 -3.07 6.48
C ILE A 31 15.52 -2.07 5.84
N PRO A 32 16.80 -1.98 6.28
CA PRO A 32 17.77 -1.05 5.68
C PRO A 32 18.07 -1.32 4.21
N GLU A 33 17.81 -2.53 3.72
CA GLU A 33 18.11 -2.94 2.35
C GLU A 33 16.93 -2.69 1.40
N LEU A 34 15.73 -2.41 1.95
CA LEU A 34 14.54 -2.13 1.16
C LEU A 34 14.65 -0.79 0.42
N LYS A 35 14.68 -0.86 -0.91
CA LYS A 35 14.69 0.30 -1.78
C LYS A 35 13.28 0.60 -2.28
N PHE A 36 12.48 1.32 -1.48
CA PHE A 36 11.10 1.66 -1.84
C PHE A 36 10.95 2.44 -3.17
N GLY A 37 12.01 3.08 -3.65
CA GLY A 37 12.05 3.65 -5.01
C GLY A 37 11.98 2.60 -6.12
N ASP A 38 12.54 1.41 -5.89
CA ASP A 38 12.49 0.27 -6.82
C ASP A 38 11.09 -0.37 -6.78
N LEU A 39 10.48 -0.49 -5.59
CA LEU A 39 9.09 -0.93 -5.45
C LEU A 39 8.11 -0.01 -6.19
N LYS A 40 8.34 1.31 -6.12
CA LYS A 40 7.57 2.29 -6.91
C LYS A 40 7.74 2.04 -8.40
N SER A 41 8.98 1.91 -8.87
CA SER A 41 9.29 1.67 -10.28
C SER A 41 8.66 0.37 -10.80
N PHE A 42 8.62 -0.67 -9.97
CA PHE A 42 7.92 -1.91 -10.26
C PHE A 42 6.42 -1.70 -10.48
N PHE A 43 5.73 -0.98 -9.58
CA PHE A 43 4.30 -0.69 -9.76
C PHE A 43 4.01 0.18 -10.98
N ASP A 44 4.87 1.15 -11.31
CA ASP A 44 4.74 1.94 -12.54
C ASP A 44 4.80 1.07 -13.80
N GLN A 45 5.67 0.07 -13.80
CA GLN A 45 5.88 -0.81 -14.95
C GLN A 45 4.74 -1.82 -15.09
N GLU A 46 4.31 -2.43 -13.98
CA GLU A 46 3.25 -3.44 -13.98
C GLU A 46 1.86 -2.85 -14.20
N ILE A 47 1.60 -1.62 -13.72
CA ILE A 47 0.28 -0.99 -13.79
C ILE A 47 0.26 0.02 -14.95
N ASN A 48 0.13 -0.50 -16.17
CA ASN A 48 -0.06 0.33 -17.34
C ASN A 48 -1.56 0.60 -17.58
N ALA A 49 -2.07 1.67 -16.98
CA ALA A 49 -3.46 2.11 -17.11
C ALA A 49 -3.72 3.00 -18.35
N GLY A 50 -2.70 3.27 -19.17
CA GLY A 50 -2.81 4.20 -20.31
C GLY A 50 -3.05 5.67 -19.92
N CYS A 51 -3.00 5.99 -18.62
CA CYS A 51 -3.19 7.33 -18.08
C CYS A 51 -2.04 7.72 -17.15
N LYS A 52 -1.80 9.03 -17.01
CA LYS A 52 -0.73 9.53 -16.13
C LYS A 52 -1.21 9.54 -14.68
N ILE A 53 -0.54 8.73 -13.86
CA ILE A 53 -0.72 8.68 -12.40
C ILE A 53 0.63 8.93 -11.73
N GLU A 54 0.64 9.85 -10.77
CA GLU A 54 1.79 10.05 -9.91
C GLU A 54 1.65 9.12 -8.71
N LEU A 55 2.48 8.09 -8.68
CA LEU A 55 2.54 7.13 -7.58
C LEU A 55 3.62 7.53 -6.57
N LYS A 56 3.31 7.38 -5.28
CA LYS A 56 4.28 7.35 -4.20
C LYS A 56 4.07 6.13 -3.32
N VAL A 57 5.17 5.61 -2.78
CA VAL A 57 5.17 4.46 -1.89
C VAL A 57 5.62 4.92 -0.51
N ALA A 58 4.94 4.46 0.54
CA ALA A 58 5.38 4.73 1.90
C ALA A 58 6.69 3.98 2.18
N ASN A 59 7.67 4.64 2.81
CA ASN A 59 8.89 3.99 3.29
C ASN A 59 8.70 3.18 4.58
N ASP A 60 7.46 3.01 5.03
CA ASP A 60 7.19 2.19 6.20
C ASP A 60 7.01 0.74 5.84
N TYR A 61 7.30 -0.04 6.85
CA TYR A 61 7.08 -1.46 6.86
C TYR A 61 6.04 -1.78 7.92
N LEU A 62 4.79 -1.96 7.51
CA LEU A 62 3.70 -2.31 8.42
C LEU A 62 3.35 -3.80 8.27
N ASP A 63 3.73 -4.60 9.26
CA ASP A 63 3.32 -6.00 9.35
C ASP A 63 2.03 -6.16 10.17
N LEU A 64 1.39 -7.33 10.02
CA LEU A 64 0.15 -7.61 10.75
C LEU A 64 0.40 -7.75 12.25
N ALA A 65 1.58 -8.18 12.69
CA ALA A 65 1.90 -8.21 14.12
C ALA A 65 1.89 -6.80 14.73
N SER A 66 2.37 -5.80 14.00
CA SER A 66 2.31 -4.37 14.37
C SER A 66 0.88 -3.85 14.34
N LEU A 67 0.07 -4.32 13.38
CA LEU A 67 -1.37 -4.02 13.33
C LEU A 67 -2.13 -4.66 14.51
N GLU A 68 -1.83 -5.92 14.85
CA GLU A 68 -2.46 -6.70 15.93
C GLU A 68 -1.99 -6.26 17.32
N ALA A 69 -0.72 -5.92 17.49
CA ALA A 69 -0.20 -5.28 18.70
C ALA A 69 -0.97 -3.98 19.00
N THR A 70 -1.35 -3.24 17.95
CA THR A 70 -2.24 -2.09 18.08
C THR A 70 -3.68 -2.51 18.44
N LYS A 71 -4.20 -3.66 17.98
CA LYS A 71 -5.51 -4.19 18.40
C LYS A 71 -5.57 -4.60 19.87
N MET A 72 -4.46 -5.03 20.47
CA MET A 72 -4.40 -5.33 21.90
C MET A 72 -4.68 -4.11 22.80
N SER A 73 -4.71 -2.90 22.21
CA SER A 73 -5.13 -1.66 22.88
C SER A 73 -6.62 -1.29 22.69
N GLY A 74 -7.43 -2.16 22.06
CA GLY A 74 -8.89 -2.01 21.96
C GLY A 74 -9.43 -1.42 20.65
N GLY A 75 -8.61 -1.34 19.59
CA GLY A 75 -8.98 -0.68 18.32
C GLY A 75 -9.56 -1.59 17.24
N ASN A 76 -10.62 -1.12 16.56
CA ASN A 76 -11.14 -1.69 15.31
C ASN A 76 -10.06 -1.63 14.20
N ILE A 77 -9.78 -2.76 13.52
CA ILE A 77 -8.81 -2.81 12.41
C ILE A 77 -9.06 -1.74 11.34
N GLN A 78 -10.33 -1.43 11.07
CA GLN A 78 -10.71 -0.41 10.12
C GLN A 78 -10.27 0.99 10.57
N ALA A 79 -10.35 1.28 11.88
CA ALA A 79 -9.91 2.54 12.46
C ALA A 79 -8.38 2.67 12.42
N LEU A 80 -7.66 1.56 12.61
CA LEU A 80 -6.21 1.53 12.47
C LEU A 80 -5.78 1.75 11.02
N LEU A 81 -6.37 1.02 10.07
CA LEU A 81 -6.11 1.22 8.64
C LEU A 81 -6.46 2.64 8.18
N GLN A 82 -7.54 3.22 8.72
CA GLN A 82 -7.91 4.62 8.49
C GLN A 82 -6.83 5.57 9.01
N TYR A 83 -6.36 5.38 10.25
CA TYR A 83 -5.27 6.16 10.83
C TYR A 83 -4.00 6.07 9.98
N CYS A 84 -3.63 4.85 9.57
CA CYS A 84 -2.50 4.58 8.69
C CYS A 84 -2.63 5.36 7.36
N ALA A 85 -3.79 5.27 6.71
CA ALA A 85 -4.05 5.98 5.45
C ALA A 85 -4.01 7.50 5.61
N THR A 86 -4.50 8.03 6.74
CA THR A 86 -4.41 9.45 7.06
C THR A 86 -2.96 9.88 7.26
N ALA A 87 -2.16 9.12 8.01
CA ALA A 87 -0.74 9.40 8.23
C ALA A 87 0.04 9.43 6.90
N VAL A 88 -0.22 8.48 6.00
CA VAL A 88 0.34 8.47 4.64
C VAL A 88 -0.04 9.74 3.87
N SER A 89 -1.32 10.13 3.91
CA SER A 89 -1.84 11.28 3.15
C SER A 89 -1.26 12.64 3.56
N VAL A 90 -0.77 12.76 4.80
CA VAL A 90 -0.21 14.01 5.35
C VAL A 90 1.31 14.02 5.41
N SER A 91 1.97 12.90 5.10
CA SER A 91 3.42 12.79 5.23
C SER A 91 4.17 13.42 4.05
N PRO A 92 5.21 14.23 4.30
CA PRO A 92 6.03 14.77 3.23
C PRO A 92 6.94 13.68 2.63
N PRO A 93 7.38 13.84 1.37
CA PRO A 93 8.38 12.96 0.80
C PRO A 93 9.72 13.02 1.54
N LYS A 94 10.44 11.90 1.55
CA LYS A 94 11.79 11.83 2.12
C LYS A 94 12.73 12.75 1.36
N LYS A 95 13.60 13.46 2.07
CA LYS A 95 14.62 14.34 1.46
C LYS A 95 15.44 13.55 0.43
N GLY A 96 15.47 14.01 -0.81
CA GLY A 96 16.16 13.35 -1.92
C GLY A 96 15.40 12.21 -2.59
N GLN A 97 14.19 11.85 -2.11
CA GLN A 97 13.34 10.79 -2.69
C GLN A 97 11.88 11.26 -2.77
N ALA A 98 11.58 12.16 -3.71
CA ALA A 98 10.25 12.78 -3.86
C ALA A 98 9.08 11.79 -4.09
N LYS A 99 9.41 10.55 -4.49
CA LYS A 99 8.46 9.46 -4.79
C LYS A 99 8.23 8.51 -3.60
N VAL A 100 8.94 8.74 -2.49
CA VAL A 100 8.90 7.92 -1.28
C VAL A 100 8.40 8.80 -0.15
N LEU A 101 7.30 8.41 0.48
CA LEU A 101 6.74 9.14 1.62
C LEU A 101 7.50 8.75 2.89
N ASP A 102 8.00 9.73 3.64
CA ASP A 102 8.70 9.49 4.91
C ASP A 102 7.70 9.46 6.06
N VAL A 103 7.07 8.31 6.21
CA VAL A 103 6.04 8.13 7.23
C VAL A 103 6.65 7.75 8.58
N ALA A 104 7.85 7.16 8.63
CA ALA A 104 8.49 6.67 9.86
C ALA A 104 8.47 7.65 11.07
N LYS A 105 8.54 8.97 10.83
CA LYS A 105 8.46 9.99 11.90
C LYS A 105 7.06 10.13 12.50
N ALA A 106 6.00 10.03 11.69
CA ALA A 106 4.62 10.11 12.18
C ALA A 106 4.23 8.88 13.01
N TRP A 107 5.05 7.83 13.00
CA TRP A 107 4.81 6.52 13.60
C TRP A 107 5.85 6.21 14.67
N ALA A 108 6.66 7.20 15.07
CA ALA A 108 7.67 7.03 16.12
C ALA A 108 7.08 6.57 17.46
N ASP A 109 5.79 6.85 17.70
CA ASP A 109 5.02 6.44 18.88
C ASP A 109 4.27 5.10 18.70
N GLY A 110 4.42 4.45 17.54
CA GLY A 110 3.86 3.12 17.28
C GLY A 110 4.54 2.03 18.11
N PRO A 111 3.94 0.83 18.22
CA PRO A 111 4.55 -0.28 18.93
C PRO A 111 5.95 -0.56 18.36
N LEU A 112 6.96 -0.46 19.22
CA LEU A 112 8.34 -0.66 18.82
C LEU A 112 8.58 -2.16 18.59
N LEU A 113 8.96 -2.52 17.36
CA LEU A 113 9.54 -3.83 17.09
C LEU A 113 10.84 -3.98 17.91
N GLU A 114 11.03 -5.16 18.53
CA GLU A 114 12.22 -5.45 19.34
C GLU A 114 13.51 -5.32 18.52
N ASP A 115 13.47 -5.72 17.24
CA ASP A 115 14.52 -5.46 16.25
C ASP A 115 13.98 -4.51 15.17
N ARG A 116 14.64 -3.36 14.98
CA ARG A 116 14.30 -2.38 13.95
C ARG A 116 15.07 -2.59 12.63
N ARG A 117 16.01 -3.53 12.60
CA ARG A 117 16.78 -3.88 11.39
C ARG A 117 16.10 -5.00 10.61
N HIS A 118 15.36 -5.86 11.30
CA HIS A 118 14.61 -6.96 10.69
C HIS A 118 13.15 -6.94 11.13
N ALA A 119 12.24 -7.21 10.20
CA ALA A 119 10.83 -7.39 10.51
C ALA A 119 10.26 -8.67 9.87
N ALA A 120 9.11 -9.11 10.38
CA ALA A 120 8.35 -10.21 9.78
C ALA A 120 7.78 -9.76 8.42
N PRO A 121 7.61 -10.61 7.40
CA PRO A 121 7.11 -10.22 6.07
C PRO A 121 5.91 -9.25 6.07
N PRO A 122 5.84 -8.27 5.13
CA PRO A 122 4.82 -7.25 5.20
C PRO A 122 3.49 -7.91 4.87
N ARG A 123 2.44 -7.43 5.52
CA ARG A 123 1.08 -7.83 5.20
C ARG A 123 0.28 -6.71 4.58
N VAL A 124 0.78 -5.47 4.61
CA VAL A 124 0.14 -4.33 3.95
C VAL A 124 1.20 -3.46 3.29
N ILE A 125 0.96 -3.05 2.04
CA ILE A 125 1.70 -1.98 1.36
C ILE A 125 0.74 -0.81 1.11
N PHE A 126 1.20 0.41 1.40
CA PHE A 126 0.47 1.64 1.13
C PHE A 126 1.01 2.34 -0.11
N LEU A 127 0.09 2.67 -1.02
CA LEU A 127 0.34 3.42 -2.25
C LEU A 127 -0.48 4.71 -2.23
N GLU A 128 0.17 5.87 -2.35
CA GLU A 128 -0.50 7.14 -2.63
C GLU A 128 -0.51 7.36 -4.15
N ALA A 129 -1.69 7.38 -4.75
CA ALA A 129 -1.88 7.72 -6.15
C ALA A 129 -2.45 9.14 -6.29
N SER A 130 -1.89 9.92 -7.20
CA SER A 130 -2.38 11.26 -7.57
C SER A 130 -2.70 11.33 -9.06
N ALA A 131 -3.87 11.84 -9.41
CA ALA A 131 -4.39 11.94 -10.78
C ALA A 131 -4.92 13.34 -11.08
N SER A 132 -4.91 13.72 -12.36
CA SER A 132 -5.51 14.98 -12.83
C SER A 132 -7.04 14.95 -12.91
N SER A 133 -7.65 13.76 -12.94
CA SER A 133 -9.10 13.59 -13.01
C SER A 133 -9.55 12.35 -12.24
N ILE A 134 -10.83 12.35 -11.82
CA ILE A 134 -11.45 11.20 -11.17
C ILE A 134 -11.55 9.98 -12.10
N VAL A 135 -11.73 10.22 -13.41
CA VAL A 135 -11.79 9.17 -14.43
C VAL A 135 -10.45 8.43 -14.51
N ASN A 136 -9.34 9.17 -14.58
CA ASN A 136 -8.00 8.58 -14.62
C ASN A 136 -7.71 7.78 -13.35
N MET A 137 -8.11 8.30 -12.18
CA MET A 137 -8.01 7.58 -10.92
C MET A 137 -8.82 6.27 -10.96
N GLY A 138 -10.07 6.31 -11.41
CA GLY A 138 -10.93 5.13 -11.52
C GLY A 138 -10.35 4.05 -12.44
N ILE A 139 -9.84 4.43 -13.62
CA ILE A 139 -9.19 3.50 -14.56
C ILE A 139 -7.97 2.85 -13.92
N TRP A 140 -7.14 3.64 -13.23
CA TRP A 140 -5.95 3.13 -12.58
C TRP A 140 -6.29 2.17 -11.42
N ILE A 141 -7.29 2.51 -10.59
CA ILE A 141 -7.78 1.65 -9.50
C ILE A 141 -8.30 0.31 -10.04
N ASP A 142 -9.09 0.33 -11.11
CA ASP A 142 -9.56 -0.90 -11.77
C ASP A 142 -8.39 -1.73 -12.34
N THR A 143 -7.40 -1.06 -12.95
CA THR A 143 -6.22 -1.72 -13.52
C THR A 143 -5.37 -2.38 -12.44
N ILE A 144 -5.06 -1.68 -11.35
CA ILE A 144 -4.30 -2.24 -10.23
C ILE A 144 -5.08 -3.37 -9.56
N GLN A 145 -6.40 -3.24 -9.37
CA GLN A 145 -7.23 -4.29 -8.79
C GLN A 145 -7.23 -5.57 -9.64
N LYS A 146 -7.23 -5.45 -10.97
CA LYS A 146 -7.06 -6.57 -11.90
C LYS A 146 -5.65 -7.17 -11.88
N ALA A 147 -4.64 -6.41 -11.45
CA ALA A 147 -3.26 -6.87 -11.36
C ALA A 147 -2.96 -7.55 -10.02
N VAL A 148 -3.39 -6.93 -8.92
CA VAL A 148 -3.11 -7.39 -7.56
C VAL A 148 -4.17 -8.32 -7.02
N GLY A 149 -5.32 -8.44 -7.68
CA GLY A 149 -6.44 -9.21 -7.20
C GLY A 149 -7.43 -8.38 -6.36
N SER A 150 -8.59 -8.96 -6.11
CA SER A 150 -9.68 -8.34 -5.36
C SER A 150 -10.08 -9.29 -4.24
N PHE A 151 -10.03 -8.82 -3.00
CA PHE A 151 -10.50 -9.61 -1.86
C PHE A 151 -11.99 -9.97 -2.02
N GLN A 152 -12.78 -9.06 -2.59
CA GLN A 152 -14.23 -9.25 -2.80
C GLN A 152 -14.53 -10.31 -3.86
N ASN A 153 -13.71 -10.40 -4.91
CA ASN A 153 -13.97 -11.29 -6.04
C ASN A 153 -13.14 -12.59 -5.99
N GLN A 154 -12.34 -12.78 -4.93
CA GLN A 154 -11.38 -13.88 -4.78
C GLN A 154 -10.47 -14.08 -6.01
N SER A 155 -10.29 -13.03 -6.82
CA SER A 155 -9.44 -13.09 -7.98
C SER A 155 -8.00 -12.95 -7.49
N GLY A 156 -7.19 -13.98 -7.73
CA GLY A 156 -5.79 -13.97 -7.31
C GLY A 156 -4.95 -12.91 -8.03
N MET A 157 -3.83 -12.57 -7.41
CA MET A 157 -2.79 -11.73 -7.99
C MET A 157 -2.21 -12.31 -9.28
N ARG A 158 -1.92 -11.46 -10.26
CA ARG A 158 -1.23 -11.86 -11.51
C ARG A 158 0.16 -12.44 -11.21
N PRO A 159 0.63 -13.45 -11.97
CA PRO A 159 1.94 -14.06 -11.73
C PRO A 159 3.13 -13.09 -11.77
N SER A 160 3.12 -12.09 -12.67
CA SER A 160 4.17 -11.07 -12.75
C SER A 160 4.23 -10.21 -11.49
N MET A 161 3.07 -9.75 -11.03
CA MET A 161 2.90 -8.98 -9.81
C MET A 161 3.41 -9.77 -8.60
N LYS A 162 3.01 -11.04 -8.48
CA LYS A 162 3.46 -11.92 -7.40
C LYS A 162 4.98 -12.06 -7.41
N LYS A 163 5.56 -12.47 -8.54
CA LYS A 163 7.02 -12.68 -8.66
C LYS A 163 7.82 -11.42 -8.34
N GLY A 164 7.36 -10.25 -8.77
CA GLY A 164 8.06 -8.99 -8.50
C GLY A 164 8.05 -8.62 -7.02
N LEU A 165 6.92 -8.84 -6.33
CA LEU A 165 6.83 -8.63 -4.88
C LEU A 165 7.66 -9.64 -4.10
N GLU A 166 7.64 -10.92 -4.50
CA GLU A 166 8.48 -11.95 -3.90
C GLU A 166 9.98 -11.62 -4.07
N ALA A 167 10.37 -11.12 -5.25
CA ALA A 167 11.74 -10.68 -5.50
C ALA A 167 12.13 -9.45 -4.68
N PHE A 168 11.21 -8.49 -4.49
CA PHE A 168 11.47 -7.28 -3.71
C PHE A 168 11.63 -7.57 -2.21
N PHE A 169 10.76 -8.42 -1.65
CA PHE A 169 10.75 -8.74 -0.22
C PHE A 169 11.59 -9.97 0.14
N GLY A 170 11.99 -10.78 -0.84
CA GLY A 170 12.76 -12.01 -0.63
C GLY A 170 11.96 -13.13 0.04
N VAL A 171 10.62 -13.12 -0.08
CA VAL A 171 9.72 -14.06 0.60
C VAL A 171 8.59 -14.50 -0.33
N PRO A 172 8.12 -15.75 -0.25
CA PRO A 172 7.00 -16.21 -1.05
C PRO A 172 5.67 -15.62 -0.56
N PHE A 173 4.75 -15.37 -1.50
CA PHE A 173 3.42 -14.85 -1.20
C PHE A 173 2.31 -15.76 -1.77
N LEU A 174 1.26 -16.00 -0.99
CA LEU A 174 0.01 -16.55 -1.49
C LEU A 174 -0.73 -15.49 -2.33
N PRO A 175 -1.64 -15.91 -3.26
CA PRO A 175 -2.50 -14.98 -3.96
C PRO A 175 -3.28 -14.14 -2.94
N TYR A 176 -3.16 -12.83 -3.04
CA TYR A 176 -3.87 -11.90 -2.16
C TYR A 176 -4.64 -10.86 -2.98
N GLY A 177 -5.38 -9.94 -2.33
CA GLY A 177 -6.11 -8.87 -3.03
C GLY A 177 -6.02 -7.49 -2.38
N MET A 178 -6.51 -6.47 -3.10
CA MET A 178 -6.72 -5.11 -2.59
C MET A 178 -7.92 -5.07 -1.62
N ILE A 179 -7.80 -4.41 -0.47
CA ILE A 179 -8.89 -4.36 0.54
C ILE A 179 -9.68 -3.06 0.48
N SER A 180 -9.00 -1.95 0.18
CA SER A 180 -9.63 -0.64 0.28
C SER A 180 -8.88 0.39 -0.55
N HIS A 181 -9.65 1.20 -1.28
CA HIS A 181 -9.21 2.49 -1.79
C HIS A 181 -9.95 3.55 -0.97
N GLN A 182 -9.22 4.47 -0.35
CA GLN A 182 -9.83 5.63 0.25
C GLN A 182 -9.58 6.83 -0.65
N PRO A 183 -10.64 7.50 -1.14
CA PRO A 183 -10.45 8.80 -1.76
C PRO A 183 -10.05 9.79 -0.67
N ALA A 184 -8.92 10.49 -0.85
CA ALA A 184 -8.54 11.60 0.03
C ALA A 184 -9.45 12.83 -0.17
N VAL A 185 -10.29 12.78 -1.20
CA VAL A 185 -11.29 13.79 -1.56
C VAL A 185 -12.64 13.23 -1.13
N SER A 186 -13.33 13.92 -0.20
CA SER A 186 -14.60 13.41 0.32
C SER A 186 -15.62 13.23 -0.80
N SER A 187 -16.53 12.27 -0.66
CA SER A 187 -17.63 12.04 -1.62
C SER A 187 -18.49 13.30 -1.85
N GLU A 188 -18.53 14.22 -0.88
CA GLU A 188 -19.07 15.58 -0.99
C GLU A 188 -18.33 16.47 -2.00
N GLN A 189 -16.99 16.46 -1.98
CA GLN A 189 -16.16 17.24 -2.90
C GLN A 189 -16.25 16.72 -4.34
N ILE A 190 -16.36 15.40 -4.52
CA ILE A 190 -16.60 14.76 -5.83
C ILE A 190 -17.99 15.15 -6.37
N LYS A 191 -19.04 15.10 -5.53
CA LYS A 191 -20.39 15.53 -5.91
C LYS A 191 -20.44 17.01 -6.30
N ARG A 192 -19.70 17.88 -5.60
CA ARG A 192 -19.58 19.31 -5.96
C ARG A 192 -18.87 19.53 -7.29
N ALA A 193 -17.76 18.82 -7.55
CA ALA A 193 -17.03 18.92 -8.82
C ALA A 193 -17.90 18.48 -10.02
N LEU A 194 -18.67 17.40 -9.87
CA LEU A 194 -19.57 16.91 -10.92
C LEU A 194 -20.75 17.85 -11.18
N ARG A 195 -21.28 18.52 -10.14
CA ARG A 195 -22.32 19.56 -10.31
C ARG A 195 -21.81 20.83 -10.99
N GLY A 196 -20.55 21.21 -10.77
CA GLY A 196 -19.93 22.37 -11.40
C GLY A 196 -19.62 22.20 -12.89
N THR A 197 -19.63 20.96 -13.40
CA THR A 197 -19.33 20.66 -14.82
C THR A 197 -20.60 20.58 -15.68
N LEU A 198 -21.80 20.55 -15.07
CA LEU A 198 -23.10 20.45 -15.75
C LEU A 198 -23.83 21.81 -15.87
N LEU A 199 -23.22 22.89 -15.39
CA LEU A 199 -23.78 24.25 -15.40
C LEU A 199 -22.82 25.28 -16.03
N GLY A 200 -21.80 24.83 -16.76
CA GLY A 200 -20.83 25.66 -17.50
C GLY A 200 -20.91 25.38 -18.98
#